data_AF-A0A0A0EIC2-F1
#
_entry.id   AF-A0A0A0EIC2-F1
#
_cell.length_a   1.000
_cell.length_b   1.000
_cell.length_c   1.000
_cell.angle_alpha   90.00
_cell.angle_beta   90.00
_cell.angle_gamma   90.00
#
_symmetry.space_group_name_H-M   'P 1'
#
loop_
_entity.id
_entity.type
_entity.pdbx_description
1 polymer ?
#
loop_
_entity_poly.entity_id
_entity_poly.type
_entity_poly.pdbx_seq_one_letter_code
_entity_poly.pdbx_strand_id
1 'polypeptide(L)'
;MQFSLTTKLAAGLSVLALAACNTTGGGTASTSGGTSNTSAAPAAFQASRDAANAKLPTTTMPTSLNATYVGETFQVLSDTNAQAVGNVLADLTLNATWTDGQSGNVWSGKATNLRGELNGQPFDLIDEMDVDTSAQSSITRVVVPPSQFNPGGQTSGIANIALTGTGTSGGKTYRANMMLTGTFRGDDESAIVGSSSSQIYDTSVQSVQPVLTGAPEVGSADPNFYANRQ
;
A
#
# COMPACT_ATOMS: atom_id res chain seq x y z
N MET A 1 13.38 49.70 62.02
CA MET A 1 14.37 49.25 61.02
C MET A 1 13.83 49.61 59.66
N GLN A 2 14.54 50.51 59.00
CA GLN A 2 14.34 51.03 57.66
C GLN A 2 15.19 50.17 56.71
N PHE A 3 14.71 49.81 55.53
CA PHE A 3 15.52 49.73 54.30
C PHE A 3 14.62 49.57 53.05
N SER A 4 14.77 50.54 52.15
CA SER A 4 14.24 50.61 50.78
C SER A 4 15.09 49.79 49.79
N LEU A 5 14.52 49.43 48.62
CA LEU A 5 14.99 49.74 47.24
C LEU A 5 14.19 48.89 46.21
N THR A 6 13.35 49.43 45.32
CA THR A 6 13.60 49.94 43.94
C THR A 6 14.36 48.99 42.98
N THR A 7 13.73 48.54 41.88
CA THR A 7 14.01 48.94 40.47
C THR A 7 13.51 47.94 39.41
N LYS A 8 13.04 48.56 38.32
CA LYS A 8 12.48 48.12 37.02
C LYS A 8 13.34 47.12 36.22
N LEU A 9 12.72 46.28 35.38
CA LEU A 9 13.01 46.24 33.93
C LEU A 9 11.93 45.49 33.13
N ALA A 10 11.50 46.11 32.03
CA ALA A 10 10.63 45.55 31.01
C ALA A 10 11.46 44.84 29.92
N ALA A 11 10.88 43.83 29.27
CA ALA A 11 11.30 43.39 27.95
C ALA A 11 10.09 42.81 27.21
N GLY A 12 9.50 43.64 26.33
CA GLY A 12 8.66 43.15 25.25
C GLY A 12 9.52 42.58 24.14
N LEU A 13 9.01 41.59 23.43
CA LEU A 13 9.57 41.14 22.16
C LEU A 13 8.49 41.18 21.09
N SER A 14 8.73 42.09 20.15
CA SER A 14 7.93 42.37 18.98
C SER A 14 8.20 41.37 17.86
N VAL A 15 7.18 41.22 17.03
CA VAL A 15 7.09 40.54 15.74
C VAL A 15 8.23 40.94 14.78
N LEU A 16 8.77 39.95 14.05
CA LEU A 16 9.41 40.14 12.76
C LEU A 16 8.81 39.15 11.75
N ALA A 17 7.92 39.67 10.91
CA ALA A 17 7.55 39.07 9.65
C ALA A 17 8.71 39.30 8.66
N LEU A 18 9.09 38.25 7.93
CA LEU A 18 9.94 38.37 6.76
C LEU A 18 9.16 37.84 5.55
N ALA A 19 8.66 38.78 4.76
CA ALA A 19 8.16 38.54 3.43
C ALA A 19 9.33 38.50 2.44
N ALA A 20 9.27 37.58 1.47
CA ALA A 20 9.95 37.76 0.19
C ALA A 20 9.03 37.25 -0.94
N CYS A 21 8.54 38.21 -1.71
CA CYS A 21 7.87 38.09 -2.99
C CYS A 21 8.85 37.77 -4.14
N ASN A 22 8.38 36.98 -5.11
CA ASN A 22 8.47 37.13 -6.58
C ASN A 22 8.26 35.73 -7.21
N THR A 23 7.40 35.46 -8.19
CA THR A 23 6.74 36.27 -9.23
C THR A 23 5.52 35.53 -9.79
N THR A 24 4.42 36.26 -9.94
CA THR A 24 3.46 36.30 -11.06
C THR A 24 3.23 35.02 -11.90
N GLY A 25 2.07 34.40 -11.69
CA GLY A 25 1.42 33.48 -12.62
C GLY A 25 -0.04 33.32 -12.21
N GLY A 26 -0.93 34.11 -12.81
CA GLY A 26 -2.35 34.14 -12.48
C GLY A 26 -3.05 32.82 -12.76
N GLY A 27 -3.90 32.42 -11.82
CA GLY A 27 -4.80 31.29 -11.96
C GLY A 27 -5.73 31.28 -10.75
N THR A 28 -6.81 32.04 -10.83
CA THR A 28 -7.93 31.92 -9.90
C THR A 28 -8.49 30.51 -10.03
N ALA A 29 -8.11 29.63 -9.10
CA ALA A 29 -8.75 28.33 -8.95
C ALA A 29 -10.20 28.58 -8.52
N SER A 30 -11.07 28.51 -9.52
CA SER A 30 -12.51 28.42 -9.36
C SER A 30 -12.82 27.31 -8.36
N THR A 31 -13.50 27.68 -7.29
CA THR A 31 -14.34 26.78 -6.50
C THR A 31 -15.40 26.20 -7.43
N SER A 32 -15.07 25.10 -8.10
CA SER A 32 -16.05 24.21 -8.70
C SER A 32 -16.39 23.16 -7.65
N GLY A 33 -17.58 23.34 -7.06
CA GLY A 33 -18.22 22.31 -6.28
C GLY A 33 -18.47 21.09 -7.16
N GLY A 34 -17.66 20.08 -6.96
CA GLY A 34 -17.97 18.70 -7.25
C GLY A 34 -17.48 17.92 -6.05
N THR A 35 -18.39 17.37 -5.26
CA THR A 35 -18.06 16.33 -4.28
C THR A 35 -17.63 15.09 -5.06
N SER A 36 -16.40 15.11 -5.58
CA SER A 36 -15.73 13.90 -5.97
C SER A 36 -15.31 13.26 -4.66
N ASN A 37 -15.98 12.17 -4.28
CA ASN A 37 -15.53 11.28 -3.21
C ASN A 37 -14.26 10.57 -3.67
N THR A 38 -13.19 11.31 -3.97
CA THR A 38 -11.88 10.74 -4.25
C THR A 38 -11.39 10.14 -2.93
N SER A 39 -11.52 8.82 -2.83
CA SER A 39 -10.94 8.02 -1.76
C SER A 39 -9.42 8.05 -1.89
N ALA A 40 -8.83 9.16 -1.44
CA ALA A 40 -7.38 9.29 -1.36
C ALA A 40 -6.87 8.36 -0.24
N ALA A 41 -5.71 7.74 -0.47
CA ALA A 41 -5.11 6.87 0.55
C ALA A 41 -4.81 7.66 1.84
N PRO A 42 -4.91 7.06 3.05
CA PRO A 42 -4.56 7.74 4.28
C PRO A 42 -3.10 8.22 4.30
N ALA A 43 -2.83 9.39 4.90
CA ALA A 43 -1.50 9.99 4.91
C ALA A 43 -0.41 9.09 5.56
N ALA A 44 -0.77 8.32 6.58
CA ALA A 44 0.14 7.37 7.23
C ALA A 44 0.56 6.25 6.28
N PHE A 45 -0.40 5.66 5.57
CA PHE A 45 -0.14 4.66 4.53
C PHE A 45 0.78 5.23 3.44
N GLN A 46 0.46 6.44 2.93
CA GLN A 46 1.26 7.09 1.89
C GLN A 46 2.71 7.28 2.35
N ALA A 47 2.93 7.80 3.56
CA ALA A 47 4.26 8.01 4.10
C ALA A 47 5.07 6.71 4.23
N SER A 48 4.46 5.64 4.74
CA SER A 48 5.13 4.34 4.89
C SER A 48 5.41 3.65 3.55
N ARG A 49 4.47 3.74 2.60
CA ARG A 49 4.65 3.30 1.23
C ARG A 49 5.81 4.04 0.55
N ASP A 50 5.84 5.36 0.66
CA ASP A 50 6.85 6.20 0.01
C ASP A 50 8.24 5.91 0.59
N ALA A 51 8.33 5.69 1.90
CA ALA A 51 9.57 5.26 2.55
C ALA A 51 10.06 3.90 2.04
N ALA A 52 9.16 2.93 1.82
CA ALA A 52 9.51 1.64 1.24
C ALA A 52 9.92 1.77 -0.24
N ASN A 53 9.23 2.63 -1.00
CA ASN A 53 9.49 2.85 -2.43
C ASN A 53 10.78 3.65 -2.70
N ALA A 54 11.19 4.50 -1.75
CA ALA A 54 12.44 5.27 -1.81
C ALA A 54 13.69 4.38 -1.74
N LYS A 55 13.56 3.14 -1.27
CA LYS A 55 14.64 2.15 -1.29
C LYS A 55 15.01 1.82 -2.74
N LEU A 56 16.30 1.66 -3.01
CA LEU A 56 16.79 1.23 -4.32
C LEU A 56 16.24 -0.16 -4.67
N PRO A 57 16.01 -0.48 -5.97
CA PRO A 57 15.71 -1.84 -6.38
C PRO A 57 16.77 -2.82 -5.89
N THR A 58 16.36 -3.98 -5.40
CA THR A 58 17.30 -5.03 -5.01
C THR A 58 18.11 -5.49 -6.22
N THR A 59 19.44 -5.49 -6.09
CA THR A 59 20.37 -5.90 -7.15
C THR A 59 21.15 -7.18 -6.83
N THR A 60 20.96 -7.72 -5.61
CA THR A 60 21.66 -8.90 -5.08
C THR A 60 20.70 -9.91 -4.45
N MET A 61 19.55 -10.15 -5.09
CA MET A 61 18.56 -11.13 -4.61
C MET A 61 19.21 -12.49 -4.27
N PRO A 62 19.04 -13.04 -3.06
CA PRO A 62 19.65 -14.29 -2.64
C PRO A 62 19.04 -15.48 -3.39
N THR A 63 19.67 -16.66 -3.28
CA THR A 63 19.13 -17.92 -3.82
C THR A 63 18.18 -18.64 -2.85
N SER A 64 18.04 -18.12 -1.63
CA SER A 64 17.10 -18.60 -0.62
C SER A 64 16.64 -17.45 0.25
N LEU A 65 15.38 -17.44 0.65
CA LEU A 65 14.78 -16.43 1.51
C LEU A 65 13.91 -17.10 2.58
N ASN A 66 14.16 -16.76 3.84
CA ASN A 66 13.26 -17.00 4.94
C ASN A 66 13.10 -15.68 5.71
N ALA A 67 11.93 -15.07 5.57
CA ALA A 67 11.69 -13.71 6.06
C ALA A 67 10.20 -13.44 6.28
N THR A 68 9.92 -12.56 7.24
CA THR A 68 8.58 -12.02 7.47
C THR A 68 8.53 -10.58 6.99
N TYR A 69 7.46 -10.23 6.29
CA TYR A 69 7.16 -8.91 5.74
C TYR A 69 5.85 -8.40 6.33
N VAL A 70 5.89 -7.19 6.88
CA VAL A 70 4.72 -6.51 7.45
C VAL A 70 4.51 -5.18 6.76
N GLY A 71 3.27 -4.88 6.39
CA GLY A 71 2.92 -3.63 5.74
C GLY A 71 1.43 -3.48 5.52
N GLU A 72 1.05 -2.78 4.46
CA GLU A 72 -0.34 -2.43 4.21
C GLU A 72 -0.63 -2.40 2.70
N THR A 73 -1.91 -2.50 2.35
CA THR A 73 -2.41 -2.29 0.99
C THR A 73 -3.63 -1.37 1.01
N PHE A 74 -3.71 -0.43 0.08
CA PHE A 74 -4.86 0.44 -0.13
C PHE A 74 -5.45 0.24 -1.52
N GLN A 75 -6.77 0.14 -1.63
CA GLN A 75 -7.45 -0.04 -2.91
C GLN A 75 -8.70 0.85 -2.98
N VAL A 76 -8.96 1.39 -4.16
CA VAL A 76 -10.25 1.99 -4.49
C VAL A 76 -11.17 0.88 -5.00
N LEU A 77 -12.37 0.81 -4.43
CA LEU A 77 -13.40 -0.17 -4.80
C LEU A 77 -14.30 0.43 -5.88
N SER A 78 -14.53 -0.33 -6.94
CA SER A 78 -15.45 0.02 -8.02
C SER A 78 -16.56 -1.03 -8.17
N ASP A 79 -17.75 -0.58 -8.53
CA ASP A 79 -18.89 -1.44 -8.87
C ASP A 79 -18.76 -2.06 -10.27
N THR A 80 -19.79 -2.81 -10.68
CA THR A 80 -19.86 -3.45 -12.00
C THR A 80 -19.94 -2.46 -13.17
N ASN A 81 -20.21 -1.18 -12.91
CA ASN A 81 -20.24 -0.10 -13.90
C ASN A 81 -18.93 0.72 -13.90
N ALA A 82 -17.88 0.20 -13.24
CA ALA A 82 -16.60 0.86 -13.04
C ALA A 82 -16.72 2.24 -12.35
N GLN A 83 -17.75 2.43 -11.53
CA GLN A 83 -17.89 3.61 -10.69
C GLN A 83 -17.20 3.38 -9.36
N ALA A 84 -16.37 4.33 -8.92
CA ALA A 84 -15.77 4.29 -7.60
C ALA A 84 -16.87 4.40 -6.54
N VAL A 85 -16.97 3.38 -5.69
CA VAL A 85 -18.00 3.24 -4.65
C VAL A 85 -17.41 3.17 -3.24
N GLY A 86 -16.08 3.19 -3.11
CA GLY A 86 -15.45 3.09 -1.80
C GLY A 86 -13.96 2.84 -1.86
N ASN A 87 -13.41 2.43 -0.72
CA ASN A 87 -12.02 2.05 -0.55
C ASN A 87 -11.85 0.99 0.53
N VAL A 88 -10.71 0.30 0.49
CA VAL A 88 -10.30 -0.64 1.51
C VAL A 88 -8.79 -0.53 1.75
N LEU A 89 -8.42 -0.48 3.03
CA LEU A 89 -7.07 -0.58 3.56
C LEU A 89 -6.99 -1.90 4.35
N ALA A 90 -5.92 -2.66 4.15
CA ALA A 90 -5.69 -3.89 4.89
C ALA A 90 -4.25 -3.95 5.41
N ASP A 91 -4.09 -4.51 6.61
CA ASP A 91 -2.79 -4.76 7.21
C ASP A 91 -2.29 -6.11 6.71
N LEU A 92 -1.00 -6.22 6.41
CA LEU A 92 -0.40 -7.40 5.80
C LEU A 92 0.66 -7.99 6.72
N THR A 93 0.63 -9.31 6.87
CA THR A 93 1.71 -10.10 7.47
C THR A 93 1.99 -11.29 6.55
N LEU A 94 3.14 -11.29 5.90
CA LEU A 94 3.50 -12.20 4.81
C LEU A 94 4.83 -12.89 5.15
N ASN A 95 4.86 -14.22 5.15
CA ASN A 95 6.06 -15.00 5.43
C ASN A 95 6.53 -15.69 4.15
N ALA A 96 7.78 -15.44 3.76
CA ALA A 96 8.44 -16.12 2.67
C ALA A 96 9.24 -17.31 3.21
N THR A 97 9.12 -18.46 2.55
CA THR A 97 10.07 -19.57 2.67
C THR A 97 10.30 -20.12 1.28
N TRP A 98 11.41 -19.67 0.68
CA TRP A 98 11.66 -19.81 -0.75
C TRP A 98 13.12 -20.21 -1.01
N THR A 99 13.31 -21.01 -2.05
CA THR A 99 14.60 -21.29 -2.69
C THR A 99 14.46 -21.08 -4.20
N ASP A 100 15.51 -20.60 -4.85
CA ASP A 100 15.52 -20.35 -6.29
C ASP A 100 15.18 -21.63 -7.08
N GLY A 101 14.27 -21.49 -8.06
CA GLY A 101 13.73 -22.62 -8.83
C GLY A 101 12.71 -23.51 -8.11
N GLN A 102 12.33 -23.21 -6.86
CA GLN A 102 11.30 -23.97 -6.14
C GLN A 102 9.94 -23.90 -6.86
N SER A 103 9.30 -25.05 -7.02
CA SER A 103 7.91 -25.15 -7.46
C SER A 103 6.93 -25.07 -6.28
N GLY A 104 5.76 -24.49 -6.51
CA GLY A 104 4.69 -24.41 -5.51
C GLY A 104 4.63 -23.07 -4.78
N ASN A 105 3.69 -22.95 -3.85
CA ASN A 105 3.50 -21.74 -3.07
C ASN A 105 4.65 -21.57 -2.05
N VAL A 106 5.30 -20.41 -2.06
CA VAL A 106 6.44 -20.08 -1.17
C VAL A 106 6.08 -19.06 -0.08
N TRP A 107 4.81 -18.69 -0.05
CA TRP A 107 4.24 -17.68 0.83
C TRP A 107 3.25 -18.31 1.80
N SER A 108 3.21 -17.75 3.00
CA SER A 108 2.10 -17.92 3.95
C SER A 108 1.82 -16.56 4.60
N GLY A 109 0.73 -16.44 5.34
CA GLY A 109 0.36 -15.18 6.00
C GLY A 109 -1.05 -14.74 5.65
N LYS A 110 -1.36 -13.49 5.99
CA LYS A 110 -2.72 -12.96 5.99
C LYS A 110 -2.75 -11.46 5.65
N ALA A 111 -3.89 -11.03 5.12
CA ALA A 111 -4.36 -9.66 5.19
C ALA A 111 -5.46 -9.57 6.26
N THR A 112 -5.30 -8.67 7.22
CA THR A 112 -6.21 -8.49 8.36
C THR A 112 -6.65 -7.04 8.46
N ASN A 113 -7.59 -6.75 9.37
CA ASN A 113 -8.05 -5.39 9.67
C ASN A 113 -8.46 -4.63 8.38
N LEU A 114 -9.23 -5.31 7.53
CA LEU A 114 -9.79 -4.74 6.32
C LEU A 114 -10.78 -3.66 6.73
N ARG A 115 -10.42 -2.40 6.44
CA ARG A 115 -11.13 -1.21 6.90
C ARG A 115 -11.25 -0.20 5.77
N GLY A 116 -12.24 0.67 5.83
CA GLY A 116 -12.48 1.67 4.80
C GLY A 116 -13.95 1.96 4.68
N GLU A 117 -14.38 2.30 3.48
CA GLU A 117 -15.76 2.70 3.20
C GLU A 117 -16.29 1.98 1.96
N LEU A 118 -17.57 1.60 1.97
CA LEU A 118 -18.33 1.13 0.84
C LEU A 118 -19.69 1.84 0.83
N ASN A 119 -19.96 2.64 -0.20
CA ASN A 119 -21.19 3.43 -0.36
C ASN A 119 -21.54 4.32 0.86
N GLY A 120 -20.56 5.00 1.46
CA GLY A 120 -20.80 5.85 2.64
C GLY A 120 -20.88 5.10 3.97
N GLN A 121 -20.72 3.77 3.98
CA GLN A 121 -20.75 2.93 5.17
C GLN A 121 -19.40 2.26 5.42
N PRO A 122 -19.06 1.90 6.68
CA PRO A 122 -17.84 1.13 6.95
C PRO A 122 -17.79 -0.15 6.11
N PHE A 123 -16.62 -0.45 5.56
CA PHE A 123 -16.40 -1.72 4.86
C PHE A 123 -16.50 -2.90 5.84
N ASP A 124 -17.37 -3.87 5.54
CA ASP A 124 -17.69 -5.01 6.41
C ASP A 124 -17.90 -6.33 5.65
N LEU A 125 -17.48 -6.41 4.37
CA LEU A 125 -17.77 -7.58 3.53
C LEU A 125 -16.85 -8.76 3.81
N ILE A 126 -15.61 -8.51 4.22
CA ILE A 126 -14.53 -9.49 4.41
C ILE A 126 -13.72 -9.07 5.63
N ASP A 127 -13.58 -9.97 6.62
CA ASP A 127 -12.85 -9.67 7.86
C ASP A 127 -11.34 -9.93 7.73
N GLU A 128 -10.99 -11.02 7.05
CA GLU A 128 -9.61 -11.51 6.89
C GLU A 128 -9.45 -12.26 5.57
N MET A 129 -8.24 -12.24 5.02
CA MET A 129 -7.83 -13.05 3.87
C MET A 129 -6.55 -13.80 4.17
N ASP A 130 -6.51 -15.09 3.88
CA ASP A 130 -5.34 -15.94 3.99
C ASP A 130 -4.59 -16.01 2.65
N VAL A 131 -3.27 -16.16 2.69
CA VAL A 131 -2.51 -16.55 1.50
C VAL A 131 -3.06 -17.86 0.95
N ASP A 132 -3.45 -17.84 -0.32
CA ASP A 132 -4.09 -18.98 -0.98
C ASP A 132 -3.04 -20.02 -1.36
N THR A 133 -2.98 -21.09 -0.57
CA THR A 133 -2.06 -22.22 -0.78
C THR A 133 -2.32 -22.99 -2.08
N SER A 134 -3.52 -22.86 -2.66
CA SER A 134 -3.87 -23.48 -3.94
C SER A 134 -3.49 -22.64 -5.16
N ALA A 135 -3.29 -21.33 -4.96
CA ALA A 135 -2.82 -20.41 -5.99
C ALA A 135 -1.28 -20.39 -6.07
N GLN A 136 -0.76 -20.11 -7.27
CA GLN A 136 0.67 -20.05 -7.53
C GLN A 136 1.28 -18.72 -7.04
N SER A 137 1.40 -18.56 -5.73
CA SER A 137 2.17 -17.46 -5.14
C SER A 137 3.66 -17.81 -5.18
N SER A 138 4.50 -16.90 -5.68
CA SER A 138 5.90 -17.20 -6.00
C SER A 138 6.84 -16.03 -5.70
N ILE A 139 8.13 -16.36 -5.68
CA ILE A 139 9.22 -15.39 -5.82
C ILE A 139 9.99 -15.80 -7.08
N THR A 140 10.16 -14.85 -8.01
CA THR A 140 10.96 -15.04 -9.21
C THR A 140 12.25 -14.26 -9.07
N ARG A 141 13.38 -14.96 -9.14
CA ARG A 141 14.70 -14.34 -9.23
C ARG A 141 15.06 -14.09 -10.69
N VAL A 142 15.29 -12.83 -11.03
CA VAL A 142 15.69 -12.44 -12.38
C VAL A 142 17.19 -12.22 -12.38
N VAL A 143 17.90 -12.95 -13.24
CA VAL A 143 19.36 -12.83 -13.39
C VAL A 143 19.67 -12.02 -14.63
N VAL A 144 20.32 -10.86 -14.44
CA VAL A 144 20.90 -10.06 -15.51
C VAL A 144 22.36 -10.46 -15.66
N PRO A 145 22.76 -11.06 -16.80
CA PRO A 145 24.14 -11.47 -17.02
C PRO A 145 25.12 -10.29 -16.94
N PRO A 146 26.39 -10.55 -16.61
CA PRO A 146 27.42 -9.52 -16.63
C PRO A 146 27.51 -8.85 -18.00
N SER A 147 27.71 -7.53 -18.00
CA SER A 147 27.96 -6.73 -19.20
C SER A 147 29.07 -5.71 -18.94
N GLN A 148 29.50 -4.97 -19.97
CA GLN A 148 30.50 -3.90 -19.81
C GLN A 148 30.07 -2.83 -18.78
N PHE A 149 28.76 -2.64 -18.57
CA PHE A 149 28.20 -1.68 -17.63
C PHE A 149 27.84 -2.29 -16.27
N ASN A 150 27.84 -3.62 -16.18
CA ASN A 150 27.53 -4.36 -14.96
C ASN A 150 28.44 -5.59 -14.86
N PRO A 151 29.72 -5.40 -14.50
CA PRO A 151 30.74 -6.45 -14.58
C PRO A 151 30.51 -7.61 -13.59
N GLY A 152 29.66 -7.44 -12.57
CA GLY A 152 29.31 -8.49 -11.61
C GLY A 152 28.04 -9.27 -11.92
N GLY A 153 27.25 -8.85 -12.92
CA GLY A 153 25.86 -9.29 -13.06
C GLY A 153 24.99 -8.70 -11.94
N GLN A 154 23.66 -8.75 -12.12
CA GLN A 154 22.69 -8.26 -11.13
C GLN A 154 21.55 -9.24 -11.00
N THR A 155 21.01 -9.37 -9.80
CA THR A 155 19.83 -10.20 -9.56
C THR A 155 18.75 -9.43 -8.83
N SER A 156 17.54 -9.41 -9.38
CA SER A 156 16.37 -8.81 -8.76
C SER A 156 15.32 -9.86 -8.42
N GLY A 157 14.35 -9.48 -7.60
CA GLY A 157 13.25 -10.35 -7.19
C GLY A 157 11.89 -9.74 -7.54
N ILE A 158 10.97 -10.59 -7.98
CA ILE A 158 9.54 -10.28 -8.13
C ILE A 158 8.75 -11.18 -7.20
N ALA A 159 7.83 -10.62 -6.42
CA ALA A 159 6.90 -11.34 -5.57
C ALA A 159 5.50 -11.34 -6.20
N ASN A 160 4.85 -12.50 -6.22
CA ASN A 160 3.43 -12.65 -6.56
C ASN A 160 2.75 -13.39 -5.42
N ILE A 161 1.69 -12.82 -4.85
CA ILE A 161 1.04 -13.35 -3.65
C ILE A 161 -0.47 -13.28 -3.85
N ALA A 162 -1.10 -14.44 -3.93
CA ALA A 162 -2.54 -14.56 -3.96
C ALA A 162 -3.07 -14.76 -2.54
N LEU A 163 -4.14 -14.03 -2.20
CA LEU A 163 -4.88 -14.19 -0.96
C LEU A 163 -6.36 -14.44 -1.28
N THR A 164 -7.02 -15.19 -0.41
CA THR A 164 -8.46 -15.45 -0.47
C THR A 164 -9.09 -15.29 0.89
N GLY A 165 -10.29 -14.75 0.92
CA GLY A 165 -11.08 -14.60 2.15
C GLY A 165 -12.56 -14.75 1.88
N THR A 166 -13.32 -14.97 2.96
CA THR A 166 -14.77 -15.03 2.93
C THR A 166 -15.33 -14.22 4.08
N GLY A 167 -16.50 -13.62 3.89
CA GLY A 167 -17.19 -12.88 4.95
C GLY A 167 -18.69 -12.87 4.73
N THR A 168 -19.42 -12.34 5.71
CA THR A 168 -20.88 -12.24 5.64
C THR A 168 -21.34 -10.87 6.08
N SER A 169 -22.12 -10.20 5.23
CA SER A 169 -22.74 -8.91 5.54
C SER A 169 -24.13 -8.84 4.92
N GLY A 170 -25.07 -8.21 5.62
CA GLY A 170 -26.46 -8.04 5.15
C GLY A 170 -27.19 -9.35 4.81
N GLY A 171 -26.83 -10.46 5.46
CA GLY A 171 -27.39 -11.79 5.19
C GLY A 171 -26.87 -12.48 3.92
N LYS A 172 -25.82 -11.93 3.29
CA LYS A 172 -25.16 -12.49 2.11
C LYS A 172 -23.76 -13.00 2.47
N THR A 173 -23.27 -13.97 1.70
CA THR A 173 -21.90 -14.47 1.82
C THR A 173 -21.05 -13.97 0.67
N TYR A 174 -19.91 -13.39 1.00
CA TYR A 174 -18.95 -12.87 0.04
C TYR A 174 -17.68 -13.71 0.03
N ARG A 175 -17.07 -13.81 -1.15
CA ARG A 175 -15.72 -14.33 -1.33
C ARG A 175 -14.88 -13.23 -1.98
N ALA A 176 -13.68 -13.00 -1.46
CA ALA A 176 -12.70 -12.12 -2.07
C ALA A 176 -11.46 -12.89 -2.50
N ASN A 177 -10.90 -12.50 -3.64
CA ASN A 177 -9.56 -12.88 -4.06
C ASN A 177 -8.74 -11.59 -4.21
N MET A 178 -7.53 -11.56 -3.67
CA MET A 178 -6.60 -10.43 -3.78
C MET A 178 -5.29 -10.95 -4.37
N MET A 179 -4.71 -10.20 -5.30
CA MET A 179 -3.38 -10.45 -5.84
C MET A 179 -2.47 -9.27 -5.50
N LEU A 180 -1.34 -9.56 -4.89
CA LEU A 180 -0.24 -8.63 -4.66
C LEU A 180 0.90 -8.98 -5.63
N THR A 181 1.34 -8.02 -6.42
CA THR A 181 2.50 -8.16 -7.30
C THR A 181 3.47 -7.02 -7.03
N GLY A 182 4.72 -7.34 -6.69
CA GLY A 182 5.70 -6.32 -6.34
C GLY A 182 7.14 -6.72 -6.60
N THR A 183 8.02 -5.74 -6.49
CA THR A 183 9.48 -5.91 -6.62
C THR A 183 10.14 -5.79 -5.25
N PHE A 184 11.17 -6.59 -5.02
CA PHE A 184 12.03 -6.43 -3.85
C PHE A 184 12.88 -5.15 -3.96
N ARG A 185 13.03 -4.48 -2.83
CA ARG A 185 13.71 -3.20 -2.66
C ARG A 185 14.63 -3.28 -1.44
N GLY A 186 15.73 -2.53 -1.49
CA GLY A 186 16.81 -2.56 -0.51
C GLY A 186 17.87 -3.62 -0.85
N ASP A 187 19.11 -3.38 -0.43
CA ASP A 187 20.26 -4.27 -0.68
C ASP A 187 20.13 -5.65 -0.01
N ASP A 188 19.20 -5.76 0.94
CA ASP A 188 18.91 -6.91 1.81
C ASP A 188 17.45 -7.40 1.69
N GLU A 189 16.80 -7.06 0.57
CA GLU A 189 15.39 -7.37 0.32
C GLU A 189 14.47 -6.83 1.43
N SER A 190 14.84 -5.72 2.07
CA SER A 190 14.13 -5.18 3.24
C SER A 190 12.75 -4.62 2.96
N ALA A 191 12.32 -4.53 1.70
CA ALA A 191 10.94 -4.22 1.37
C ALA A 191 10.45 -4.90 0.07
N ILE A 192 9.15 -5.00 -0.05
CA ILE A 192 8.41 -5.34 -1.26
C ILE A 192 7.48 -4.17 -1.54
N VAL A 193 7.45 -3.70 -2.77
CA VAL A 193 6.60 -2.59 -3.19
C VAL A 193 5.98 -2.92 -4.54
N GLY A 194 4.69 -2.66 -4.68
CA GLY A 194 4.01 -2.90 -5.95
C GLY A 194 2.51 -2.65 -5.92
N SER A 195 1.81 -3.39 -6.76
CA SER A 195 0.38 -3.25 -6.99
C SER A 195 -0.40 -4.34 -6.27
N SER A 196 -1.60 -3.98 -5.83
CA SER A 196 -2.60 -4.89 -5.33
C SER A 196 -3.91 -4.70 -6.10
N SER A 197 -4.59 -5.81 -6.37
CA SER A 197 -5.92 -5.82 -6.97
C SER A 197 -6.78 -6.87 -6.30
N SER A 198 -8.08 -6.59 -6.17
CA SER A 198 -9.04 -7.51 -5.55
C SER A 198 -10.28 -7.70 -6.40
N GLN A 199 -10.91 -8.85 -6.25
CA GLN A 199 -12.21 -9.18 -6.81
C GLN A 199 -13.08 -9.75 -5.71
N ILE A 200 -14.26 -9.16 -5.50
CA ILE A 200 -15.22 -9.60 -4.49
C ILE A 200 -16.46 -10.11 -5.19
N TYR A 201 -16.91 -11.30 -4.79
CA TYR A 201 -18.03 -12.02 -5.35
C TYR A 201 -19.11 -12.18 -4.28
N ASP A 202 -20.35 -11.84 -4.60
CA ASP A 202 -21.52 -12.28 -3.83
C ASP A 202 -21.79 -13.74 -4.21
N THR A 203 -21.58 -14.66 -3.28
CA THR A 203 -21.73 -16.10 -3.52
C THR A 203 -23.16 -16.59 -3.29
N SER A 204 -24.05 -15.72 -2.78
CA SER A 204 -25.48 -16.03 -2.67
C SER A 204 -26.19 -16.02 -4.03
N VAL A 205 -25.63 -15.29 -4.98
CA VAL A 205 -25.99 -15.34 -6.40
C VAL A 205 -24.92 -16.16 -7.11
N GLN A 206 -25.30 -17.08 -8.01
CA GLN A 206 -24.32 -17.81 -8.84
C GLN A 206 -23.71 -16.88 -9.89
N SER A 207 -22.98 -15.86 -9.44
CA SER A 207 -22.29 -14.90 -10.29
C SER A 207 -20.87 -15.36 -10.55
N VAL A 208 -20.50 -15.44 -11.82
CA VAL A 208 -19.10 -15.59 -12.26
C VAL A 208 -18.39 -14.24 -12.35
N GLN A 209 -19.12 -13.13 -12.24
CA GLN A 209 -18.56 -11.77 -12.27
C GLN A 209 -18.44 -11.22 -10.85
N PRO A 210 -17.36 -10.48 -10.54
CA PRO A 210 -17.24 -9.80 -9.27
C PRO A 210 -18.29 -8.70 -9.15
N VAL A 211 -18.85 -8.54 -7.94
CA VAL A 211 -19.76 -7.43 -7.60
C VAL A 211 -18.98 -6.16 -7.26
N LEU A 212 -17.72 -6.31 -6.84
CA LEU A 212 -16.79 -5.21 -6.61
C LEU A 212 -15.39 -5.60 -7.08
N THR A 213 -14.67 -4.62 -7.62
CA THR A 213 -13.24 -4.75 -7.94
C THR A 213 -12.44 -3.71 -7.18
N GLY A 214 -11.37 -4.14 -6.52
CA GLY A 214 -10.38 -3.27 -5.89
C GLY A 214 -9.18 -3.07 -6.82
N ALA A 215 -8.75 -1.82 -6.99
CA ALA A 215 -7.61 -1.46 -7.81
C ALA A 215 -6.80 -0.33 -7.15
N PRO A 216 -5.58 -0.03 -7.66
CA PRO A 216 -4.88 1.20 -7.30
C PRO A 216 -5.75 2.43 -7.56
N GLU A 217 -5.44 3.54 -6.88
CA GLU A 217 -6.13 4.80 -7.09
C GLU A 217 -6.06 5.23 -8.57
N VAL A 218 -7.20 5.59 -9.16
CA VAL A 218 -7.31 5.90 -10.59
C VAL A 218 -6.39 7.06 -10.95
N GLY A 219 -5.49 6.83 -11.91
CA GLY A 219 -4.50 7.83 -12.34
C GLY A 219 -3.22 7.87 -11.51
N SER A 220 -3.11 7.05 -10.46
CA SER A 220 -1.85 6.86 -9.73
C SER A 220 -0.98 5.83 -10.44
N ALA A 221 0.24 6.23 -10.79
CA ALA A 221 1.31 5.29 -11.15
C ALA A 221 1.99 4.70 -9.90
N ASP A 222 1.57 5.14 -8.71
CA ASP A 222 2.22 4.74 -7.47
C ASP A 222 1.78 3.34 -7.07
N PRO A 223 2.68 2.60 -6.42
CA PRO A 223 2.30 1.37 -5.75
C PRO A 223 1.16 1.63 -4.78
N ASN A 224 0.30 0.64 -4.59
CA ASN A 224 -0.79 0.69 -3.61
C ASN A 224 -0.66 -0.45 -2.58
N PHE A 225 0.51 -1.07 -2.54
CA PHE A 225 0.93 -2.05 -1.56
C PHE A 225 2.43 -1.87 -1.24
N TYR A 226 2.77 -1.99 0.04
CA TYR A 226 4.14 -2.18 0.49
C TYR A 226 4.19 -3.20 1.65
N ALA A 227 5.32 -3.86 1.83
CA ALA A 227 5.63 -4.59 3.05
C ALA A 227 7.13 -4.54 3.35
N ASN A 228 7.49 -4.26 4.61
CA ASN A 228 8.85 -4.19 5.09
C ASN A 228 9.23 -5.47 5.83
N ARG A 229 10.46 -5.93 5.62
CA ARG A 229 11.03 -7.06 6.35
C ARG A 229 11.12 -6.73 7.84
N GLN A 230 10.75 -7.69 8.69
CA GLN A 230 10.90 -7.64 10.16
C GLN A 230 12.16 -8.37 10.62
#